data_AF-A0A522T0Z7-F1
#
_entry.id   AF-A0A522T0Z7-F1
#
_cell.length_a   1.000
_cell.length_b   1.000
_cell.length_c   1.000
_cell.angle_alpha   90.00
_cell.angle_beta   90.00
_cell.angle_gamma   90.00
#
_symmetry.space_group_name_H-M   'P 1'
#
loop_
_entity.id
_entity.type
_entity.pdbx_description
1 polymer ?
#
loop_
_entity_poly.entity_id
_entity_poly.type
_entity_poly.pdbx_seq_one_letter_code
_entity_poly.pdbx_strand_id
1 'polypeptide(L)'
;MSATSPANGNVLTRYLVRYEGRKLWGGVMLCVTLAYLAIEFGFNARLLDVVGSNVSPGAVESIERWGRCLSGFALALALWPSQFHKAEKRHWSTRRLVASTAILTAITMTTVFVLEKVAIVDQLVDHSSPEARQEAINLQLLQQAFISGEIKLDGLKLDVSQPVKPDVKTFMATFPFLASSIKSVEKRIEDKKADIVRREMRDNTGMFDKAWQGYVQSRRDIEGRYNAYVGAVNKGAQALNNIDRDVDAQWARYEARLARYRWTPDTVPSRNWGDVRKSVRKQGLPVANDWVPSDREGFYEAYHRKVEGSVGGTLNVGNGVRLPRNLTFAQFVSRPEIQKAWKQALGVPASMTVHLLGSPDAFDAEIYGPMLETRIGDTVKRLNAPVEDFADHGVYEKEGRDAYRAVVVPPISLAFSLAGALVHILKLAVWMGMMLTGWVYRNAWVLTGALITFCMGVLGVVGVLPTTTLTKEPLFTKVIYPAAKADGRAGPMTAWAIRSTIHLQPIAWPLFESVRINGLRGFDFGVK
;
A
#
# COMPACT_ATOMS: atom_id res chain seq x y z
N MET A 1 -19.03 -74.96 32.80
CA MET A 1 -19.55 -74.91 31.41
C MET A 1 -20.94 -74.28 31.49
N SER A 2 -21.29 -73.15 30.88
CA SER A 2 -20.67 -72.29 29.88
C SER A 2 -20.98 -70.82 30.25
N ALA A 3 -19.98 -69.96 30.06
CA ALA A 3 -20.10 -68.52 30.20
C ALA A 3 -20.90 -67.92 29.03
N THR A 4 -21.92 -67.13 29.33
CA THR A 4 -22.54 -66.24 28.35
C THR A 4 -21.72 -64.94 28.31
N SER A 5 -20.84 -64.86 27.32
CA SER A 5 -20.09 -63.67 26.93
C SER A 5 -21.02 -62.57 26.39
N PRO A 6 -20.94 -61.30 26.83
CA PRO A 6 -21.55 -60.18 26.14
C PRO A 6 -20.54 -59.59 25.15
N ALA A 7 -20.23 -60.33 24.09
CA ALA A 7 -19.43 -59.82 22.99
C ALA A 7 -20.26 -59.89 21.73
N ASN A 8 -20.87 -58.76 21.34
CA ASN A 8 -21.14 -58.34 19.94
C ASN A 8 -21.93 -57.01 19.91
N GLY A 9 -21.40 -55.96 20.55
CA GLY A 9 -21.76 -54.60 20.16
C GLY A 9 -21.08 -54.29 18.83
N ASN A 10 -21.86 -54.21 17.74
CA ASN A 10 -21.37 -53.82 16.41
C ASN A 10 -20.48 -52.56 16.53
N VAL A 11 -19.36 -52.49 15.82
CA VAL A 11 -18.36 -51.39 15.95
C VAL A 11 -19.02 -50.01 15.90
N LEU A 12 -20.07 -49.87 15.09
CA LEU A 12 -20.90 -48.66 14.99
C LEU A 12 -21.53 -48.23 16.33
N THR A 13 -22.03 -49.17 17.15
CA THR A 13 -22.65 -48.88 18.45
C THR A 13 -21.64 -48.49 19.55
N ARG A 14 -20.34 -48.73 19.34
CA ARG A 14 -19.30 -48.21 20.24
C ARG A 14 -19.16 -46.69 20.11
N TYR A 15 -19.38 -46.14 18.92
CA TYR A 15 -19.11 -44.72 18.62
C TYR A 15 -20.36 -43.89 18.34
N LEU A 16 -21.48 -44.49 17.92
CA LEU A 16 -22.72 -43.83 17.54
C LEU A 16 -23.91 -44.28 18.40
N VAL A 17 -24.82 -43.37 18.68
CA VAL A 17 -26.10 -43.62 19.38
C VAL A 17 -27.24 -43.00 18.57
N ARG A 18 -28.40 -43.66 18.53
CA ARG A 18 -29.62 -43.13 17.92
C ARG A 18 -30.28 -42.13 18.87
N TYR A 19 -30.50 -40.89 18.45
CA TYR A 19 -30.97 -39.82 19.32
C TYR A 19 -32.20 -39.12 18.72
N GLU A 20 -33.34 -39.13 19.41
CA GLU A 20 -34.65 -38.79 18.82
C GLU A 20 -35.08 -37.31 18.91
N GLY A 21 -34.32 -36.43 19.58
CA GLY A 21 -34.83 -35.09 19.91
C GLY A 21 -33.85 -33.94 19.73
N ARG A 22 -33.48 -33.54 18.50
CA ARG A 22 -32.70 -32.28 18.24
C ARG A 22 -32.96 -31.61 16.88
N LYS A 23 -34.22 -31.39 16.46
CA LYS A 23 -34.50 -30.80 15.14
C LYS A 23 -34.24 -29.28 15.04
N LEU A 24 -34.46 -28.51 16.12
CA LEU A 24 -34.46 -27.03 16.05
C LEU A 24 -33.05 -26.41 16.05
N TRP A 25 -32.16 -26.84 16.93
CA TRP A 25 -30.78 -26.32 17.01
C TRP A 25 -29.90 -26.76 15.83
N GLY A 26 -30.19 -27.94 15.26
CA GLY A 26 -29.51 -28.42 14.05
C GLY A 26 -29.75 -27.49 12.86
N GLY A 27 -30.98 -26.98 12.68
CA GLY A 27 -31.30 -26.01 11.63
C GLY A 27 -30.54 -24.69 11.79
N VAL A 28 -30.46 -24.14 13.01
CA VAL A 28 -29.70 -22.91 13.28
C VAL A 28 -28.21 -23.11 12.98
N MET A 29 -27.61 -24.22 13.45
CA MET A 29 -26.21 -24.54 13.17
C MET A 29 -25.95 -24.69 11.66
N LEU A 30 -26.86 -25.33 10.93
CA LEU A 30 -26.77 -25.49 9.49
C LEU A 30 -26.76 -24.13 8.79
N CYS A 31 -27.73 -23.27 9.08
CA CYS A 31 -27.85 -21.95 8.46
C CYS A 31 -26.64 -21.06 8.76
N VAL A 32 -26.17 -21.02 10.02
CA VAL A 32 -25.00 -20.21 10.39
C VAL A 32 -23.72 -20.76 9.78
N THR A 33 -23.56 -22.09 9.71
CA THR A 33 -22.38 -22.70 9.06
C THR A 33 -22.39 -22.45 7.56
N LEU A 34 -23.55 -22.52 6.89
CA LEU A 34 -23.68 -22.18 5.47
C LEU A 34 -23.37 -20.70 5.20
N ALA A 35 -23.87 -19.78 6.03
CA ALA A 35 -23.56 -18.36 5.92
C ALA A 35 -22.06 -18.09 6.13
N TYR A 36 -21.46 -18.71 7.14
CA TYR A 36 -20.01 -18.66 7.35
C TYR A 36 -19.25 -19.18 6.14
N LEU A 37 -19.58 -20.37 5.63
CA LEU A 37 -18.91 -20.96 4.47
C LEU A 37 -19.05 -20.09 3.23
N ALA A 38 -20.20 -19.43 3.04
CA ALA A 38 -20.38 -18.51 1.92
C ALA A 38 -19.39 -17.33 2.00
N ILE A 39 -19.25 -16.73 3.19
CA ILE A 39 -18.29 -15.64 3.44
C ILE A 39 -16.85 -16.14 3.29
N GLU A 40 -16.53 -17.29 3.88
CA GLU A 40 -15.21 -17.93 3.86
C GLU A 40 -14.77 -18.26 2.43
N PHE A 41 -15.69 -18.77 1.59
CA PHE A 41 -15.43 -19.04 0.18
C PHE A 41 -15.13 -17.75 -0.57
N GLY A 42 -15.94 -16.71 -0.38
CA GLY A 42 -15.68 -15.41 -0.98
C GLY A 42 -14.34 -14.82 -0.54
N PHE A 43 -13.99 -14.98 0.74
CA PHE A 43 -12.72 -14.54 1.29
C PHE A 43 -11.55 -15.32 0.67
N ASN A 44 -11.63 -16.65 0.56
CA ASN A 44 -10.57 -17.47 -0.04
C ASN A 44 -10.32 -17.11 -1.52
N ALA A 45 -11.38 -16.86 -2.29
CA ALA A 45 -11.24 -16.39 -3.66
C ALA A 45 -10.49 -15.05 -3.73
N ARG A 46 -10.85 -14.09 -2.85
CA ARG A 46 -10.22 -12.77 -2.81
C ARG A 46 -8.80 -12.78 -2.24
N LEU A 47 -8.55 -13.58 -1.21
CA LEU A 47 -7.22 -13.83 -0.64
C LEU A 47 -6.25 -14.28 -1.73
N LEU A 48 -6.69 -15.21 -2.58
CA LEU A 48 -5.84 -15.70 -3.66
C LEU A 48 -5.51 -14.64 -4.72
N ASP A 49 -6.48 -13.79 -5.06
CA ASP A 49 -6.25 -12.65 -5.96
C ASP A 49 -5.26 -11.65 -5.38
N VAL A 50 -5.31 -11.41 -4.06
CA VAL A 50 -4.47 -10.42 -3.39
C VAL A 50 -3.04 -10.92 -3.23
N VAL A 51 -2.86 -12.16 -2.77
CA VAL A 51 -1.54 -12.70 -2.49
C VAL A 51 -0.82 -13.13 -3.78
N GLY A 52 -1.58 -13.44 -4.84
CA GLY A 52 -1.03 -13.78 -6.16
C GLY A 52 -0.71 -12.59 -7.06
N SER A 53 -0.86 -11.33 -6.61
CA SER A 53 -0.65 -10.13 -7.44
C SER A 53 0.11 -9.01 -6.72
N ASN A 54 0.57 -8.01 -7.48
CA ASN A 54 1.22 -6.81 -6.95
C ASN A 54 0.19 -5.88 -6.30
N VAL A 55 -0.17 -6.12 -5.03
CA VAL A 55 -1.18 -5.32 -4.32
C VAL A 55 -0.55 -4.41 -3.26
N SER A 56 -1.19 -3.26 -3.04
CA SER A 56 -0.78 -2.28 -2.02
C SER A 56 -0.72 -2.87 -0.60
N PRO A 57 0.16 -2.37 0.29
CA PRO A 57 0.23 -2.79 1.69
C PRO A 57 -1.11 -2.73 2.44
N GLY A 58 -1.96 -1.75 2.12
CA GLY A 58 -3.27 -1.59 2.75
C GLY A 58 -4.26 -2.72 2.42
N ALA A 59 -4.14 -3.33 1.23
CA ALA A 59 -4.95 -4.49 0.87
C ALA A 59 -4.54 -5.73 1.67
N VAL A 60 -3.24 -5.94 1.86
CA VAL A 60 -2.70 -7.04 2.66
C VAL A 60 -3.20 -6.91 4.11
N GLU A 61 -3.14 -5.71 4.70
CA GLU A 61 -3.65 -5.46 6.05
C GLU A 61 -5.16 -5.74 6.16
N SER A 62 -5.95 -5.34 5.16
CA SER A 62 -7.39 -5.63 5.14
C SER A 62 -7.68 -7.13 5.13
N ILE A 63 -6.97 -7.87 4.28
CA ILE A 63 -7.09 -9.32 4.17
C ILE A 63 -6.65 -10.01 5.47
N GLU A 64 -5.56 -9.56 6.10
CA GLU A 64 -5.13 -10.08 7.41
C GLU A 64 -6.23 -9.87 8.47
N ARG A 65 -6.85 -8.68 8.52
CA ARG A 65 -7.93 -8.41 9.47
C ARG A 65 -9.14 -9.31 9.24
N TRP A 66 -9.59 -9.46 8.00
CA TRP A 66 -10.71 -10.34 7.65
C TRP A 66 -10.39 -11.80 7.97
N GLY A 67 -9.20 -12.28 7.62
CA GLY A 67 -8.74 -13.64 7.91
C GLY A 67 -8.80 -13.94 9.41
N ARG A 68 -8.27 -13.06 10.26
CA ARG A 68 -8.31 -13.25 11.73
C ARG A 68 -9.72 -13.27 12.30
N CYS A 69 -10.60 -12.39 11.78
CA CYS A 69 -12.01 -12.38 12.19
C CYS A 69 -12.71 -13.69 11.80
N LEU A 70 -12.46 -14.20 10.59
CA LEU A 70 -13.04 -15.45 10.10
C LEU A 70 -12.53 -16.66 10.88
N SER A 71 -11.22 -16.76 11.15
CA SER A 71 -10.63 -17.80 12.01
C SER A 71 -11.27 -17.81 13.41
N GLY A 72 -11.41 -16.63 14.01
CA GLY A 72 -12.02 -16.49 15.34
C GLY A 72 -13.47 -16.92 15.36
N PHE A 73 -14.24 -16.58 14.32
CA PHE A 73 -15.63 -17.01 14.20
C PHE A 73 -15.73 -18.51 13.90
N ALA A 74 -14.84 -19.07 13.09
CA ALA A 74 -14.76 -20.50 12.81
C ALA A 74 -14.59 -21.31 14.09
N LEU A 75 -13.64 -20.91 14.95
CA LEU A 75 -13.43 -21.55 16.24
C LEU A 75 -14.64 -21.38 17.16
N ALA A 76 -15.25 -20.19 17.21
CA ALA A 76 -16.47 -19.98 17.98
C ALA A 76 -17.59 -20.94 17.53
N LEU A 77 -17.82 -21.03 16.22
CA LEU A 77 -18.81 -21.90 15.60
C LEU A 77 -18.49 -23.39 15.82
N ALA A 78 -17.21 -23.75 15.96
CA ALA A 78 -16.78 -25.09 16.38
C ALA A 78 -17.22 -25.40 17.82
N LEU A 79 -17.21 -24.42 18.72
CA LEU A 79 -17.57 -24.55 20.14
C LEU A 79 -19.08 -24.50 20.43
N TRP A 80 -19.89 -23.90 19.55
CA TRP A 80 -21.34 -23.75 19.74
C TRP A 80 -22.10 -25.05 20.07
N PRO A 81 -21.84 -26.21 19.42
CA PRO A 81 -22.54 -27.45 19.76
C PRO A 81 -22.41 -27.86 21.24
N SER A 82 -21.23 -27.68 21.83
CA SER A 82 -20.99 -27.97 23.24
C SER A 82 -21.77 -27.02 24.14
N GLN A 83 -21.86 -25.74 23.76
CA GLN A 83 -22.65 -24.73 24.46
C GLN A 83 -24.15 -25.04 24.39
N PHE A 84 -24.65 -25.43 23.22
CA PHE A 84 -26.06 -25.78 23.04
C PHE A 84 -26.43 -27.02 23.84
N HIS A 85 -25.55 -28.03 23.85
CA HIS A 85 -25.74 -29.21 24.69
C HIS A 85 -25.77 -28.89 26.18
N LYS A 86 -24.90 -27.98 26.65
CA LYS A 86 -24.88 -27.50 28.04
C LYS A 86 -26.15 -26.72 28.39
N ALA A 87 -26.64 -25.88 27.49
CA ALA A 87 -27.87 -25.10 27.66
C ALA A 87 -29.10 -26.01 27.75
N GLU A 88 -29.17 -27.05 26.91
CA GLU A 88 -30.22 -28.07 26.93
C GLU A 88 -30.23 -28.83 28.27
N LYS A 89 -29.07 -29.37 28.69
CA LYS A 89 -28.91 -30.07 29.97
C LYS A 89 -29.27 -29.24 31.20
N ARG A 90 -29.12 -27.92 31.11
CA ARG A 90 -29.39 -26.98 32.21
C ARG A 90 -30.69 -26.20 32.03
N HIS A 91 -31.51 -26.56 31.05
CA HIS A 91 -32.80 -25.91 30.73
C HIS A 91 -32.72 -24.38 30.65
N TRP A 92 -31.70 -23.85 29.96
CA TRP A 92 -31.54 -22.40 29.83
C TRP A 92 -32.66 -21.77 28.99
N SER A 93 -33.10 -20.57 29.37
CA SER A 93 -33.97 -19.75 28.54
C SER A 93 -33.28 -19.33 27.24
N THR A 94 -34.07 -19.08 26.19
CA THR A 94 -33.55 -18.62 24.88
C THR A 94 -32.70 -17.36 25.00
N ARG A 95 -33.12 -16.39 25.85
CA ARG A 95 -32.36 -15.16 26.09
C ARG A 95 -30.98 -15.45 26.68
N ARG A 96 -30.90 -16.33 27.69
CA ARG A 96 -29.63 -16.72 28.32
C ARG A 96 -28.73 -17.45 27.34
N LEU A 97 -29.29 -18.34 26.52
CA LEU A 97 -28.53 -19.06 25.50
C LEU A 97 -27.92 -18.09 24.48
N VAL A 98 -28.73 -17.19 23.90
CA VAL A 98 -28.28 -16.19 22.92
C VAL A 98 -27.18 -15.31 23.52
N ALA A 99 -27.41 -14.75 24.72
CA ALA A 99 -26.41 -13.93 25.39
C ALA A 99 -25.11 -14.70 25.66
N SER A 100 -25.21 -15.94 26.16
CA SER A 100 -24.02 -16.76 26.43
C SER A 100 -23.26 -17.14 25.16
N THR A 101 -23.95 -17.36 24.04
CA THR A 101 -23.35 -17.71 22.75
C THR A 101 -22.69 -16.50 22.12
N ALA A 102 -23.30 -15.32 22.25
CA ALA A 102 -22.70 -14.06 21.84
C ALA A 102 -21.42 -13.76 22.64
N ILE A 103 -21.46 -13.92 23.97
CA ILE A 103 -20.29 -13.75 24.84
C ILE A 103 -19.19 -14.76 24.49
N LEU A 104 -19.52 -16.04 24.33
CA LEU A 104 -18.56 -17.07 23.91
C LEU A 104 -17.91 -16.71 22.57
N THR A 105 -18.73 -16.29 21.59
CA THR A 105 -18.24 -15.87 20.28
C THR A 105 -17.32 -14.66 20.39
N ALA A 106 -17.71 -13.61 21.12
CA ALA A 106 -16.89 -12.41 21.28
C ALA A 106 -15.55 -12.71 21.97
N ILE A 107 -15.56 -13.51 23.04
CA ILE A 107 -14.33 -13.93 23.75
C ILE A 107 -13.44 -14.76 22.82
N THR A 108 -14.01 -15.74 22.11
CA THR A 108 -13.26 -16.62 21.22
C THR A 108 -12.65 -15.83 20.07
N MET A 109 -13.43 -14.96 19.42
CA MET A 109 -12.96 -14.11 18.32
C MET A 109 -11.84 -13.18 18.79
N THR A 110 -12.01 -12.50 19.94
CA THR A 110 -10.97 -11.60 20.47
C THR A 110 -9.70 -12.38 20.83
N THR A 111 -9.85 -13.55 21.44
CA THR A 111 -8.72 -14.41 21.83
C THR A 111 -7.96 -14.88 20.60
N VAL A 112 -8.66 -15.42 19.59
CA VAL A 112 -8.03 -15.89 18.34
C VAL A 112 -7.38 -14.73 17.59
N PHE A 113 -8.05 -13.58 17.49
CA PHE A 113 -7.52 -12.41 16.80
C PHE A 113 -6.21 -11.93 17.43
N VAL A 114 -6.14 -11.87 18.77
CA VAL A 114 -4.93 -11.50 19.51
C VAL A 114 -3.86 -12.59 19.40
N LEU A 115 -4.24 -13.87 19.54
CA LEU A 115 -3.32 -14.99 19.47
C LEU A 115 -2.66 -15.10 18.09
N GLU A 116 -3.44 -15.01 17.01
CA GLU A 116 -2.90 -15.05 15.65
C GLU A 116 -1.98 -13.86 15.37
N LYS A 117 -2.33 -12.66 15.86
CA LYS A 117 -1.44 -11.50 15.73
C LYS A 117 -0.14 -11.70 16.51
N VAL A 118 -0.23 -11.95 17.81
CA VAL A 118 0.92 -11.91 18.72
C VAL A 118 1.73 -13.21 18.66
N ALA A 119 1.08 -14.37 18.79
CA ALA A 119 1.76 -15.65 18.92
C ALA A 119 2.16 -16.28 17.58
N ILE A 120 1.47 -15.94 16.49
CA ILE A 120 1.80 -16.51 15.17
C ILE A 120 2.56 -15.51 14.33
N VAL A 121 2.11 -14.27 14.20
CA VAL A 121 2.77 -13.32 13.30
C VAL A 121 3.93 -12.60 13.97
N ASP A 122 3.69 -11.93 15.10
CA ASP A 122 4.72 -11.10 15.73
C ASP A 122 5.87 -11.97 16.26
N GLN A 123 5.59 -13.09 16.94
CA GLN A 123 6.64 -14.04 17.35
C GLN A 123 7.48 -14.59 16.18
N LEU A 124 6.85 -14.90 15.03
CA LEU A 124 7.57 -15.45 13.89
C LEU A 124 8.49 -14.41 13.25
N VAL A 125 8.06 -13.15 13.21
CA VAL A 125 8.87 -12.02 12.75
C VAL A 125 9.95 -11.69 13.78
N ASP A 126 9.64 -11.69 15.07
CA ASP A 126 10.57 -11.35 16.14
C ASP A 126 11.70 -12.36 16.32
N HIS A 127 11.41 -13.64 16.10
CA HIS A 127 12.42 -14.71 16.12
C HIS A 127 13.10 -14.95 14.77
N SER A 128 12.80 -14.16 13.74
CA SER A 128 13.49 -14.26 12.45
C SER A 128 14.95 -13.81 12.57
N SER A 129 15.86 -14.57 11.96
CA SER A 129 17.29 -14.23 11.95
C SER A 129 17.57 -13.09 10.95
N PRO A 130 18.67 -12.33 11.13
CA PRO A 130 19.06 -11.28 10.18
C PRO A 130 19.22 -11.80 8.74
N GLU A 131 19.74 -13.03 8.57
CA GLU A 131 19.87 -13.68 7.27
C GLU A 131 18.50 -13.96 6.65
N ALA A 132 17.53 -14.39 7.46
CA ALA A 132 16.17 -14.66 7.00
C ALA A 132 15.47 -13.37 6.53
N ARG A 133 15.72 -12.26 7.21
CA ARG A 133 15.20 -10.93 6.87
C ARG A 133 15.81 -10.41 5.56
N GLN A 134 17.14 -10.50 5.41
CA GLN A 134 17.84 -10.13 4.17
C GLN A 134 17.37 -10.98 2.97
N GLU A 135 17.24 -12.30 3.18
CA GLU A 135 16.77 -13.22 2.15
C GLU A 135 15.34 -12.89 1.73
N ALA A 136 14.46 -12.55 2.68
CA ALA A 136 13.07 -12.23 2.39
C ALA A 136 12.91 -11.01 1.46
N ILE A 137 13.73 -9.97 1.61
CA ILE A 137 13.72 -8.82 0.68
C ILE A 137 14.10 -9.26 -0.73
N ASN A 138 15.13 -10.09 -0.86
CA ASN A 138 15.56 -10.60 -2.17
C ASN A 138 14.51 -11.52 -2.80
N LEU A 139 13.81 -12.31 -1.99
CA LEU A 139 12.69 -13.15 -2.44
C LEU A 139 11.48 -12.32 -2.87
N GLN A 140 11.23 -11.18 -2.23
CA GLN A 140 10.16 -10.26 -2.62
C GLN A 140 10.44 -9.64 -3.99
N LEU A 141 11.67 -9.19 -4.26
CA LEU A 141 12.07 -8.74 -5.59
C LEU A 141 11.84 -9.84 -6.64
N LEU A 142 12.28 -11.06 -6.34
CA LEU A 142 12.10 -12.19 -7.24
C LEU A 142 10.62 -12.50 -7.48
N GLN A 143 9.78 -12.38 -6.45
CA GLN A 143 8.33 -12.53 -6.58
C GLN A 143 7.73 -11.47 -7.49
N GLN A 144 8.09 -10.20 -7.30
CA GLN A 144 7.58 -9.08 -8.08
C GLN A 144 7.94 -9.24 -9.56
N ALA A 145 9.21 -9.53 -9.84
CA ALA A 145 9.72 -9.77 -11.19
C ALA A 145 9.10 -11.00 -11.87
N PHE A 146 8.70 -11.98 -11.06
CA PHE A 146 7.97 -13.16 -11.53
C PHE A 146 6.50 -12.83 -11.83
N ILE A 147 5.83 -12.05 -10.97
CA ILE A 147 4.45 -11.59 -11.15
C ILE A 147 4.33 -10.67 -12.37
N SER A 148 5.29 -9.77 -12.60
CA SER A 148 5.30 -8.87 -13.75
C SER A 148 5.66 -9.55 -15.07
N GLY A 149 6.10 -10.82 -15.03
CA GLY A 149 6.50 -11.58 -16.22
C GLY A 149 7.88 -11.19 -16.78
N GLU A 150 8.64 -10.39 -16.05
CA GLU A 150 9.99 -9.94 -16.44
C GLU A 150 11.02 -11.07 -16.40
N ILE A 151 10.81 -12.05 -15.51
CA ILE A 151 11.66 -13.24 -15.40
C ILE A 151 10.87 -14.48 -15.82
N LYS A 152 11.39 -15.17 -16.84
CA LYS A 152 11.01 -16.55 -17.14
C LYS A 152 11.92 -17.48 -16.36
N LEU A 153 11.35 -18.30 -15.50
CA LEU A 153 12.09 -19.34 -14.78
C LEU A 153 12.23 -20.56 -15.70
N ASP A 154 13.46 -20.86 -16.12
CA ASP A 154 13.72 -22.02 -16.97
C ASP A 154 13.25 -23.31 -16.29
N GLY A 155 12.53 -24.14 -17.05
CA GLY A 155 11.90 -25.35 -16.52
C GLY A 155 10.62 -25.12 -15.72
N LEU A 156 10.02 -23.93 -15.80
CA LEU A 156 8.70 -23.63 -15.26
C LEU A 156 7.87 -22.85 -16.30
N LYS A 157 7.04 -23.57 -17.05
CA LYS A 157 6.12 -22.96 -18.01
C LYS A 157 4.83 -22.51 -17.31
N LEU A 158 4.82 -21.26 -16.83
CA LEU A 158 3.60 -20.67 -16.28
C LEU A 158 2.86 -19.86 -17.34
N ASP A 159 1.55 -20.10 -17.40
CA ASP A 159 0.61 -19.26 -18.11
C ASP A 159 0.14 -18.16 -17.16
N VAL A 160 0.77 -17.00 -17.27
CA VAL A 160 0.42 -15.78 -16.53
C VAL A 160 -0.49 -14.86 -17.33
N SER A 161 -1.07 -15.34 -18.44
CA SER A 161 -2.06 -14.58 -19.20
C SER A 161 -3.33 -14.37 -18.37
N GLN A 162 -3.97 -13.23 -18.57
CA GLN A 162 -5.19 -12.88 -17.82
C GLN A 162 -6.42 -13.57 -18.43
N PRO A 163 -7.29 -14.19 -17.61
CA PRO A 163 -7.19 -14.34 -16.16
C PRO A 163 -6.21 -15.45 -15.74
N VAL A 164 -5.31 -15.12 -14.80
CA VAL A 164 -4.32 -16.09 -14.29
C VAL A 164 -5.01 -17.28 -13.62
N LYS A 165 -4.57 -18.50 -13.93
CA LYS A 165 -5.16 -19.73 -13.39
C LYS A 165 -5.00 -19.82 -11.85
N PRO A 166 -5.96 -20.41 -11.11
CA PRO A 166 -5.91 -20.44 -9.64
C PRO A 166 -4.71 -21.18 -9.03
N ASP A 167 -4.28 -22.28 -9.64
CA ASP A 167 -3.06 -23.00 -9.25
C ASP A 167 -1.79 -22.15 -9.43
N VAL A 168 -1.72 -21.40 -10.53
CA VAL A 168 -0.64 -20.44 -10.82
C VAL A 168 -0.62 -19.32 -9.78
N LYS A 169 -1.77 -18.70 -9.47
CA LYS A 169 -1.88 -17.70 -8.39
C LYS A 169 -1.41 -18.24 -7.04
N THR A 170 -1.79 -19.48 -6.74
CA THR A 170 -1.42 -20.15 -5.48
C THR A 170 0.06 -20.41 -5.40
N PHE A 171 0.65 -20.86 -6.51
CA PHE A 171 2.09 -21.03 -6.60
C PHE A 171 2.80 -19.69 -6.44
N MET A 172 2.39 -18.62 -7.14
CA MET A 172 2.98 -17.29 -7.03
C MET A 172 2.91 -16.72 -5.60
N ALA A 173 1.79 -16.96 -4.91
CA ALA A 173 1.58 -16.59 -3.51
C ALA A 173 2.51 -17.34 -2.53
N THR A 174 2.83 -18.60 -2.83
CA THR A 174 3.64 -19.47 -1.96
C THR A 174 5.09 -19.60 -2.42
N PHE A 175 5.42 -19.09 -3.60
CA PHE A 175 6.73 -19.21 -4.23
C PHE A 175 7.85 -18.62 -3.38
N PRO A 176 7.75 -17.40 -2.79
CA PRO A 176 8.82 -16.86 -1.95
C PRO A 176 9.14 -17.77 -0.77
N PHE A 177 8.10 -18.30 -0.12
CA PHE A 177 8.25 -19.23 0.98
C PHE A 177 8.92 -20.55 0.56
N LEU A 178 8.49 -21.13 -0.57
CA LEU A 178 9.12 -22.34 -1.12
C LEU A 178 10.57 -22.09 -1.57
N ALA A 179 10.82 -20.96 -2.23
CA ALA A 179 12.12 -20.55 -2.73
C ALA A 179 13.10 -20.24 -1.58
N SER A 180 12.62 -19.79 -0.42
CA SER A 180 13.45 -19.62 0.78
C SER A 180 14.09 -20.91 1.31
N SER A 181 13.62 -22.07 0.83
CA SER A 181 14.24 -23.36 1.15
C SER A 181 15.36 -23.74 0.17
N ILE A 182 15.52 -23.01 -0.92
CA ILE A 182 16.61 -23.20 -1.88
C ILE A 182 17.85 -22.48 -1.35
N LYS A 183 18.94 -23.22 -1.17
CA LYS A 183 20.18 -22.61 -0.68
C LYS A 183 20.69 -21.53 -1.63
N SER A 184 20.94 -20.35 -1.06
CA SER A 184 21.59 -19.21 -1.72
C SER A 184 20.86 -18.72 -2.97
N VAL A 185 19.53 -18.56 -2.91
CA VAL A 185 18.74 -17.91 -3.98
C VAL A 185 19.31 -16.54 -4.32
N GLU A 186 19.68 -15.76 -3.30
CA GLU A 186 20.29 -14.44 -3.46
C GLU A 186 21.51 -14.47 -4.39
N LYS A 187 22.49 -15.37 -4.13
CA LYS A 187 23.69 -15.53 -4.96
C LYS A 187 23.37 -15.93 -6.40
N ARG A 188 22.25 -16.60 -6.64
CA ARG A 188 21.82 -17.02 -7.98
C ARG A 188 21.21 -15.87 -8.80
N ILE A 189 20.77 -14.81 -8.13
CA ILE A 189 20.17 -13.63 -8.78
C ILE A 189 21.06 -12.40 -8.69
N GLU A 190 22.19 -12.46 -7.99
CA GLU A 190 23.11 -11.34 -7.71
C GLU A 190 23.43 -10.51 -8.96
N ASP A 191 23.91 -11.15 -10.02
CA ASP A 191 24.25 -10.50 -11.30
C ASP A 191 23.04 -9.94 -12.05
N LYS A 192 21.83 -10.40 -11.71
CA LYS A 192 20.57 -10.01 -12.37
C LYS A 192 19.78 -8.99 -11.58
N LYS A 193 20.11 -8.72 -10.30
CA LYS A 193 19.34 -7.82 -9.42
C LYS A 193 19.13 -6.44 -10.07
N ALA A 194 20.18 -5.86 -10.65
CA ALA A 194 20.09 -4.55 -11.30
C ALA A 194 19.16 -4.54 -12.51
N ASP A 195 19.21 -5.58 -13.34
CA ASP A 195 18.34 -5.70 -14.52
C ASP A 195 16.88 -5.93 -14.13
N ILE A 196 16.65 -6.72 -13.07
CA ILE A 196 15.32 -6.96 -12.53
C ILE A 196 14.73 -5.66 -12.01
N VAL A 197 15.44 -4.95 -11.12
CA VAL A 197 15.00 -3.67 -10.56
C VAL A 197 14.78 -2.64 -11.67
N ARG A 198 15.66 -2.60 -12.68
CA ARG A 198 15.52 -1.67 -13.82
C ARG A 198 14.26 -1.93 -14.61
N ARG A 199 13.97 -3.19 -14.95
CA ARG A 199 12.75 -3.56 -15.67
C ARG A 199 11.52 -3.25 -14.83
N GLU A 200 11.48 -3.69 -13.57
CA GLU A 200 10.37 -3.42 -12.66
C GLU A 200 10.05 -1.93 -12.54
N MET A 201 11.08 -1.09 -12.42
CA MET A 201 10.89 0.36 -12.32
C MET A 201 10.60 1.05 -13.65
N ARG A 202 11.08 0.54 -14.81
CA ARG A 202 10.73 1.11 -16.13
C ARG A 202 9.35 0.68 -16.61
N ASP A 203 9.01 -0.60 -16.41
CA ASP A 203 7.79 -1.23 -16.92
C ASP A 203 6.58 -0.98 -16.01
N ASN A 204 6.77 -0.31 -14.87
CA ASN A 204 5.68 0.24 -14.10
C ASN A 204 5.01 1.39 -14.88
N THR A 205 4.07 0.99 -15.74
CA THR A 205 3.42 1.77 -16.81
C THR A 205 2.79 3.10 -16.36
N GLY A 206 2.62 3.33 -15.06
CA GLY A 206 2.13 4.61 -14.53
C GLY A 206 3.22 5.57 -14.01
N MET A 207 4.44 5.11 -13.75
CA MET A 207 5.47 5.95 -13.11
C MET A 207 6.04 7.00 -14.06
N PHE A 208 6.39 6.62 -15.29
CA PHE A 208 6.89 7.56 -16.28
C PHE A 208 5.85 8.63 -16.60
N ASP A 209 4.61 8.23 -16.90
CA ASP A 209 3.53 9.17 -17.23
C ASP A 209 3.25 10.16 -16.09
N LYS A 210 3.22 9.68 -14.84
CA LYS A 210 3.08 10.56 -13.66
C LYS A 210 4.26 11.51 -13.51
N ALA A 211 5.49 11.04 -13.71
CA ALA A 211 6.68 11.88 -13.64
C ALA A 211 6.68 12.95 -14.75
N TRP A 212 6.31 12.56 -15.98
CA TRP A 212 6.16 13.47 -17.11
C TRP A 212 5.06 14.51 -16.88
N GLN A 213 3.88 14.09 -16.40
CA GLN A 213 2.80 15.02 -16.04
C GLN A 213 3.23 15.99 -14.93
N GLY A 214 3.96 15.50 -13.93
CA GLY A 214 4.57 16.33 -12.89
C GLY A 214 5.55 17.34 -13.46
N TYR A 215 6.39 16.93 -14.42
CA TYR A 215 7.28 17.83 -15.15
C TYR A 215 6.52 18.90 -15.92
N VAL A 216 5.53 18.52 -16.73
CA VAL A 216 4.69 19.45 -17.49
C VAL A 216 3.99 20.45 -16.58
N GLN A 217 3.44 19.99 -15.44
CA GLN A 217 2.80 20.88 -14.48
C GLN A 217 3.80 21.84 -13.84
N SER A 218 4.96 21.35 -13.41
CA SER A 218 6.01 22.19 -12.82
C SER A 218 6.52 23.27 -13.79
N ARG A 219 6.58 22.94 -15.09
CA ARG A 219 6.93 23.89 -16.14
C ARG A 219 5.88 25.00 -16.26
N ARG A 220 4.59 24.66 -16.24
CA ARG A 220 3.49 25.66 -16.24
C ARG A 220 3.58 26.59 -15.04
N ASP A 221 3.91 26.06 -13.87
CA ASP A 221 4.07 26.87 -12.65
C ASP A 221 5.24 27.87 -12.80
N ILE A 222 6.32 27.47 -13.45
CA ILE A 222 7.47 28.33 -13.74
C ILE A 222 7.16 29.36 -14.83
N GLU A 223 6.41 28.98 -15.86
CA GLU A 223 5.87 29.92 -16.86
C GLU A 223 4.98 30.97 -16.19
N GLY A 224 4.14 30.59 -15.23
CA GLY A 224 3.36 31.51 -14.41
C GLY A 224 4.23 32.49 -13.62
N ARG A 225 5.32 32.02 -13.00
CA ARG A 225 6.29 32.89 -12.30
C ARG A 225 7.02 33.83 -13.26
N TYR A 226 7.39 33.36 -14.45
CA TYR A 226 8.00 34.20 -15.47
C TYR A 226 7.04 35.27 -15.98
N ASN A 227 5.78 34.93 -16.21
CA ASN A 227 4.75 35.89 -16.60
C ASN A 227 4.53 36.97 -15.53
N ALA A 228 4.55 36.60 -14.25
CA ALA A 228 4.50 37.56 -13.14
C ALA A 228 5.74 38.48 -13.13
N TYR A 229 6.93 37.93 -13.37
CA TYR A 229 8.17 38.69 -13.54
C TYR A 229 8.10 39.68 -14.71
N VAL A 230 7.66 39.24 -15.90
CA VAL A 230 7.47 40.10 -17.08
C VAL A 230 6.44 41.19 -16.79
N GLY A 231 5.33 40.85 -16.13
CA GLY A 231 4.32 41.82 -15.71
C GLY A 231 4.88 42.90 -14.78
N ALA A 232 5.74 42.53 -13.84
CA ALA A 232 6.40 43.47 -12.93
C ALA A 232 7.47 44.33 -13.64
N VAL A 233 8.20 43.76 -14.61
CA VAL A 233 9.12 44.53 -15.47
C VAL A 233 8.35 45.57 -16.28
N ASN A 234 7.26 45.16 -16.94
CA ASN A 234 6.43 46.03 -17.77
C ASN A 234 5.78 47.17 -16.96
N LYS A 235 5.30 46.89 -15.74
CA LYS A 235 4.80 47.94 -14.83
C LYS A 235 5.86 48.99 -14.50
N GLY A 236 7.10 48.55 -14.28
CA GLY A 236 8.23 49.47 -14.06
C GLY A 236 8.52 50.33 -15.28
N ALA A 237 8.55 49.73 -16.48
CA ALA A 237 8.75 50.48 -17.72
C ALA A 237 7.60 51.48 -18.00
N GLN A 238 6.36 51.09 -17.74
CA GLN A 238 5.21 51.99 -17.85
C GLN A 238 5.28 53.15 -16.84
N ALA A 239 5.77 52.92 -15.63
CA ALA A 239 5.96 53.99 -14.64
C ALA A 239 7.01 55.01 -15.09
N LEU A 240 8.08 54.57 -15.76
CA LEU A 240 9.07 55.46 -16.36
C LEU A 240 8.50 56.23 -17.56
N ASN A 241 7.78 55.56 -18.45
CA ASN A 241 7.24 56.20 -19.65
C ASN A 241 6.14 57.23 -19.33
N ASN A 242 5.41 57.05 -18.22
CA ASN A 242 4.35 57.96 -17.81
C ASN A 242 4.79 58.95 -16.72
N ILE A 243 6.09 59.02 -16.42
CA ILE A 243 6.63 59.73 -15.25
C ILE A 243 6.18 61.20 -15.20
N ASP A 244 6.21 61.90 -16.34
CA ASP A 244 5.84 63.31 -16.48
C ASP A 244 4.34 63.54 -16.21
N ARG A 245 3.49 62.71 -16.83
CA ARG A 245 2.04 62.77 -16.62
C ARG A 245 1.67 62.45 -15.16
N ASP A 246 2.34 61.45 -14.59
CA ASP A 246 2.06 61.00 -13.24
C ASP A 246 2.53 62.04 -12.20
N VAL A 247 3.66 62.72 -12.43
CA VAL A 247 4.12 63.81 -11.54
C VAL A 247 3.22 65.03 -11.62
N ASP A 248 2.70 65.39 -12.79
CA ASP A 248 1.69 66.46 -12.93
C ASP A 248 0.45 66.17 -12.09
N ALA A 249 -0.04 64.93 -12.14
CA ALA A 249 -1.18 64.51 -11.33
C ALA A 249 -0.87 64.55 -9.82
N GLN A 250 0.37 64.26 -9.40
CA GLN A 250 0.78 64.39 -8.01
C GLN A 250 0.91 65.85 -7.57
N TRP A 251 1.39 66.73 -8.45
CA TRP A 251 1.44 68.16 -8.20
C TRP A 251 0.04 68.75 -8.01
N ALA A 252 -0.91 68.42 -8.89
CA ALA A 252 -2.30 68.85 -8.75
C ALA A 252 -2.94 68.36 -7.42
N ARG A 253 -2.62 67.14 -6.98
CA ARG A 253 -3.07 66.62 -5.66
C ARG A 253 -2.41 67.35 -4.49
N TYR A 254 -1.18 67.81 -4.66
CA TYR A 254 -0.49 68.65 -3.68
C TYR A 254 -1.16 70.03 -3.58
N GLU A 255 -1.45 70.68 -4.72
CA GLU A 255 -2.18 71.96 -4.77
C GLU A 255 -3.57 71.87 -4.15
N ALA A 256 -4.36 70.86 -4.52
CA ALA A 256 -5.70 70.65 -3.98
C ALA A 256 -5.73 70.47 -2.45
N ARG A 257 -4.62 69.99 -1.87
CA ARG A 257 -4.49 69.84 -0.42
C ARG A 257 -4.09 71.14 0.27
N LEU A 258 -3.23 71.95 -0.34
CA LEU A 258 -2.95 73.30 0.15
C LEU A 258 -4.22 74.16 0.14
N ALA A 259 -5.06 74.00 -0.88
CA ALA A 259 -6.32 74.72 -1.01
C ALA A 259 -7.28 74.48 0.18
N ARG A 260 -7.20 73.34 0.87
CA ARG A 260 -7.98 73.08 2.11
C ARG A 260 -7.66 74.05 3.24
N TYR A 261 -6.46 74.63 3.22
CA TYR A 261 -6.00 75.65 4.15
C TYR A 261 -6.05 77.06 3.54
N ARG A 262 -6.70 77.20 2.37
CA ARG A 262 -6.74 78.42 1.55
C ARG A 262 -5.35 78.89 1.10
N TRP A 263 -4.43 77.94 0.90
CA TRP A 263 -3.09 78.21 0.37
C TRP A 263 -2.94 77.72 -1.07
N THR A 264 -2.06 78.38 -1.79
CA THR A 264 -1.43 77.97 -3.05
C THR A 264 0.06 77.73 -2.78
N PRO A 265 0.81 77.06 -3.67
CA PRO A 265 2.25 76.88 -3.54
C PRO A 265 3.00 78.18 -3.16
N ASP A 266 2.60 79.32 -3.73
CA ASP A 266 3.22 80.63 -3.50
C ASP A 266 2.75 81.38 -2.23
N THR A 267 1.61 80.99 -1.65
CA THR A 267 0.99 81.72 -0.53
C THR A 267 1.13 81.00 0.82
N VAL A 268 1.87 79.88 0.87
CA VAL A 268 2.15 79.19 2.12
C VAL A 268 3.02 80.08 3.04
N PRO A 269 2.59 80.39 4.28
CA PRO A 269 3.41 81.16 5.21
C PRO A 269 4.75 80.48 5.53
N SER A 270 5.85 81.23 5.57
CA SER A 270 7.21 80.72 5.80
C SER A 270 7.34 79.84 7.04
N ARG A 271 6.66 80.20 8.13
CA ARG A 271 6.59 79.42 9.38
C ARG A 271 6.02 78.00 9.20
N ASN A 272 5.22 77.77 8.16
CA ASN A 272 4.55 76.49 7.87
C ASN A 272 5.29 75.64 6.81
N TRP A 273 6.36 76.16 6.19
CA TRP A 273 7.11 75.43 5.15
C TRP A 273 7.66 74.09 5.64
N GLY A 274 8.13 74.04 6.89
CA GLY A 274 8.63 72.81 7.50
C GLY A 274 7.57 71.71 7.62
N ASP A 275 6.33 72.08 7.95
CA ASP A 275 5.23 71.12 8.09
C ASP A 275 4.73 70.62 6.73
N VAL A 276 4.69 71.51 5.72
CA VAL A 276 4.38 71.13 4.35
C VAL A 276 5.43 70.15 3.81
N ARG A 277 6.73 70.43 4.00
CA ARG A 277 7.81 69.48 3.66
C ARG A 277 7.63 68.13 4.33
N LYS A 278 7.38 68.10 5.65
CA LYS A 278 7.15 66.85 6.39
C LYS A 278 5.94 66.09 5.83
N SER A 279 4.87 66.79 5.46
CA SER A 279 3.67 66.19 4.87
C SER A 279 3.96 65.55 3.51
N VAL A 280 4.70 66.24 2.62
CA VAL A 280 5.12 65.71 1.31
C VAL A 280 6.02 64.48 1.48
N ARG A 281 6.98 64.53 2.42
CA ARG A 281 7.84 63.37 2.75
C ARG A 281 7.08 62.20 3.34
N LYS A 282 6.10 62.47 4.21
CA LYS A 282 5.23 61.43 4.80
C LYS A 282 4.42 60.69 3.74
N GLN A 283 4.17 61.31 2.59
CA GLN A 283 3.55 60.68 1.42
C GLN A 283 4.53 59.90 0.54
N GLY A 284 5.77 59.76 1.02
CA GLY A 284 6.82 59.01 0.34
C GLY A 284 7.44 59.77 -0.83
N LEU A 285 7.38 61.11 -0.87
CA LEU A 285 8.14 61.91 -1.82
C LEU A 285 9.35 62.57 -1.13
N PRO A 286 10.59 62.15 -1.42
CA PRO A 286 11.77 62.60 -0.70
C PRO A 286 12.29 63.96 -1.21
N VAL A 287 11.51 65.03 -1.06
CA VAL A 287 11.96 66.41 -1.37
C VAL A 287 13.11 66.85 -0.45
N ALA A 288 13.98 67.75 -0.93
CA ALA A 288 15.18 68.24 -0.22
C ALA A 288 14.85 68.98 1.10
N ASN A 289 15.85 69.14 1.98
CA ASN A 289 15.65 69.74 3.32
C ASN A 289 15.31 71.23 3.27
N ASP A 290 15.80 71.89 2.23
CA ASP A 290 15.63 73.29 1.86
C ASP A 290 14.51 73.50 0.83
N TRP A 291 13.85 72.44 0.35
CA TRP A 291 12.72 72.55 -0.58
C TRP A 291 11.63 73.47 -0.03
N VAL A 292 11.12 74.36 -0.88
CA VAL A 292 10.09 75.34 -0.53
C VAL A 292 8.75 74.99 -1.20
N PRO A 293 7.59 75.33 -0.61
CA PRO A 293 6.29 74.92 -1.15
C PRO A 293 5.99 75.31 -2.61
N SER A 294 6.60 76.39 -3.11
CA SER A 294 6.48 76.88 -4.50
C SER A 294 7.49 76.26 -5.46
N ASP A 295 8.47 75.50 -4.97
CA ASP A 295 9.51 74.87 -5.80
C ASP A 295 8.94 73.64 -6.53
N ARG A 296 8.33 73.90 -7.68
CA ARG A 296 7.76 72.86 -8.54
C ARG A 296 8.85 71.97 -9.13
N GLU A 297 9.97 72.52 -9.57
CA GLU A 297 11.05 71.73 -10.19
C GLU A 297 11.67 70.76 -9.18
N GLY A 298 11.98 71.20 -7.96
CA GLY A 298 12.50 70.33 -6.91
C GLY A 298 11.50 69.24 -6.46
N PHE A 299 10.19 69.47 -6.61
CA PHE A 299 9.18 68.43 -6.43
C PHE A 299 9.25 67.38 -7.55
N TYR A 300 9.40 67.84 -8.79
CA TYR A 300 9.46 66.98 -9.97
C TYR A 300 10.72 66.12 -9.95
N GLU A 301 11.88 66.71 -9.67
CA GLU A 301 13.13 65.98 -9.52
C GLU A 301 13.08 64.94 -8.38
N ALA A 302 12.44 65.26 -7.26
CA ALA A 302 12.26 64.31 -6.16
C ALA A 302 11.35 63.14 -6.57
N TYR A 303 10.35 63.38 -7.41
CA TYR A 303 9.45 62.34 -7.92
C TYR A 303 10.16 61.47 -8.95
N HIS A 304 10.92 62.08 -9.87
CA HIS A 304 11.69 61.37 -10.88
C HIS A 304 12.68 60.43 -10.22
N ARG A 305 13.51 60.94 -9.31
CA ARG A 305 14.48 60.13 -8.53
C ARG A 305 13.81 58.99 -7.77
N LYS A 306 12.62 59.22 -7.20
CA LYS A 306 11.85 58.18 -6.51
C LYS A 306 11.44 57.07 -7.47
N VAL A 307 10.85 57.42 -8.62
CA VAL A 307 10.38 56.42 -9.60
C VAL A 307 11.57 55.68 -10.21
N GLU A 308 12.59 56.38 -10.68
CA GLU A 308 13.83 55.79 -11.22
C GLU A 308 14.52 54.87 -10.20
N GLY A 309 14.64 55.31 -8.95
CA GLY A 309 15.19 54.52 -7.86
C GLY A 309 14.35 53.28 -7.50
N SER A 310 13.02 53.35 -7.68
CA SER A 310 12.12 52.21 -7.47
C SER A 310 12.17 51.18 -8.60
N VAL A 311 12.53 51.61 -9.82
CA VAL A 311 12.66 50.72 -10.97
C VAL A 311 14.03 50.05 -10.95
N GLY A 312 15.15 50.78 -10.93
CA GLY A 312 16.50 50.22 -10.82
C GLY A 312 16.87 49.11 -11.85
N GLY A 313 18.09 48.58 -11.77
CA GLY A 313 18.59 47.55 -12.70
C GLY A 313 18.10 46.11 -12.42
N THR A 314 17.62 45.85 -11.22
CA THR A 314 17.14 44.53 -10.78
C THR A 314 15.74 44.60 -10.19
N LEU A 315 14.93 43.59 -10.43
CA LEU A 315 13.62 43.41 -9.83
C LEU A 315 13.70 42.48 -8.62
N ASN A 316 13.17 42.92 -7.47
CA ASN A 316 12.97 42.04 -6.32
C ASN A 316 11.71 41.20 -6.56
N VAL A 317 11.87 39.88 -6.61
CA VAL A 317 10.76 38.93 -6.85
C VAL A 317 10.28 38.24 -5.57
N GLY A 318 10.68 38.75 -4.39
CA GLY A 318 10.32 38.20 -3.08
C GLY A 318 11.45 37.39 -2.44
N ASN A 319 11.36 37.17 -1.13
CA ASN A 319 12.33 36.40 -0.33
C ASN A 319 13.80 36.84 -0.49
N GLY A 320 14.03 38.13 -0.77
CA GLY A 320 15.37 38.68 -0.97
C GLY A 320 16.00 38.38 -2.34
N VAL A 321 15.29 37.69 -3.24
CA VAL A 321 15.78 37.36 -4.59
C VAL A 321 15.67 38.57 -5.50
N ARG A 322 16.79 38.97 -6.09
CA ARG A 322 16.87 40.06 -7.08
C ARG A 322 17.28 39.51 -8.43
N LEU A 323 16.47 39.74 -9.45
CA LEU A 323 16.70 39.28 -10.81
C LEU A 323 16.95 40.47 -11.75
N PRO A 324 17.84 40.35 -12.76
CA PRO A 324 17.90 41.30 -13.86
C PRO A 324 16.53 41.47 -14.54
N ARG A 325 16.26 42.63 -15.14
CA ARG A 325 14.96 42.97 -15.75
C ARG A 325 14.79 42.53 -17.21
N ASN A 326 15.85 42.07 -17.88
CA ASN A 326 15.87 41.72 -19.30
C ASN A 326 16.05 40.23 -19.57
N LEU A 327 15.67 39.37 -18.62
CA LEU A 327 15.78 37.93 -18.80
C LEU A 327 14.79 37.40 -19.83
N THR A 328 15.29 36.64 -20.80
CA THR A 328 14.45 35.72 -21.56
C THR A 328 13.96 34.58 -20.66
N PHE A 329 12.95 33.83 -21.10
CA PHE A 329 12.44 32.69 -20.33
C PHE A 329 13.55 31.67 -20.01
N ALA A 330 14.38 31.31 -21.00
CA ALA A 330 15.50 30.39 -20.79
C ALA A 330 16.53 30.92 -19.76
N GLN A 331 16.84 32.23 -19.82
CA GLN A 331 17.75 32.87 -18.86
C GLN A 331 17.15 32.96 -17.45
N PHE A 332 15.83 33.16 -17.35
CA PHE A 332 15.10 33.17 -16.09
C PHE A 332 15.13 31.79 -15.43
N VAL A 333 14.82 30.75 -16.20
CA VAL A 333 14.82 29.36 -15.75
C VAL A 333 16.21 28.89 -15.31
N SER A 334 17.27 29.40 -15.93
CA SER A 334 18.66 29.06 -15.61
C SER A 334 19.17 29.71 -14.31
N ARG A 335 18.38 30.57 -13.65
CA ARG A 335 18.81 31.23 -12.41
C ARG A 335 18.94 30.22 -11.26
N PRO A 336 20.00 30.27 -10.43
CA PRO A 336 20.23 29.30 -9.36
C PRO A 336 19.04 29.12 -8.40
N GLU A 337 18.35 30.21 -8.09
CA GLU A 337 17.19 30.23 -7.19
C GLU A 337 15.98 29.54 -7.83
N ILE A 338 15.78 29.76 -9.13
CA ILE A 338 14.71 29.13 -9.91
C ILE A 338 15.00 27.64 -10.11
N GLN A 339 16.23 27.28 -10.49
CA GLN A 339 16.68 25.90 -10.58
C GLN A 339 16.56 25.16 -9.24
N LYS A 340 16.94 25.78 -8.12
CA LYS A 340 16.80 25.16 -6.80
C LYS A 340 15.34 24.83 -6.49
N ALA A 341 14.43 25.79 -6.71
CA ALA A 341 13.01 25.56 -6.49
C ALA A 341 12.43 24.50 -7.45
N TRP A 342 12.86 24.50 -8.71
CA TRP A 342 12.38 23.54 -9.70
C TRP A 342 12.84 22.11 -9.39
N LYS A 343 14.11 21.94 -9.00
CA LYS A 343 14.67 20.65 -8.59
C LYS A 343 13.96 20.07 -7.37
N GLN A 344 13.66 20.91 -6.39
CA GLN A 344 12.87 20.52 -5.22
C GLN A 344 11.46 20.07 -5.61
N ALA A 345 10.80 20.77 -6.54
CA ALA A 345 9.47 20.40 -7.01
C ALA A 345 9.45 19.05 -7.77
N LEU A 346 10.53 18.74 -8.52
CA LEU A 346 10.66 17.50 -9.28
C LEU A 346 11.25 16.34 -8.47
N GLY A 347 11.83 16.60 -7.30
CA GLY A 347 12.51 15.58 -6.49
C GLY A 347 13.77 15.02 -7.15
N VAL A 348 14.42 15.79 -8.03
CA VAL A 348 15.66 15.40 -8.71
C VAL A 348 16.89 15.72 -7.85
N PRO A 349 18.02 15.00 -8.02
CA PRO A 349 19.24 15.27 -7.27
C PRO A 349 19.72 16.72 -7.41
N ALA A 350 20.32 17.26 -6.34
CA ALA A 350 20.81 18.64 -6.34
C ALA A 350 21.90 18.91 -7.39
N SER A 351 22.65 17.88 -7.78
CA SER A 351 23.69 17.89 -8.82
C SER A 351 23.14 17.97 -10.25
N MET A 352 21.87 17.60 -10.47
CA MET A 352 21.24 17.65 -11.79
C MET A 352 20.87 19.11 -12.15
N THR A 353 20.89 19.43 -13.44
CA THR A 353 20.32 20.69 -13.97
C THR A 353 19.05 20.37 -14.73
N VAL A 354 17.98 21.13 -14.49
CA VAL A 354 16.69 20.90 -15.14
C VAL A 354 16.57 21.81 -16.35
N HIS A 355 16.47 21.21 -17.53
CA HIS A 355 16.32 21.92 -18.79
C HIS A 355 14.85 22.06 -19.20
N LEU A 356 14.59 22.98 -20.14
CA LEU A 356 13.30 23.12 -20.79
C LEU A 356 13.19 22.08 -21.90
N LEU A 357 12.40 21.04 -21.66
CA LEU A 357 12.24 19.88 -22.53
C LEU A 357 10.88 19.95 -23.20
N GLY A 358 10.88 19.64 -24.50
CA GLY A 358 9.71 19.74 -25.38
C GLY A 358 8.99 18.42 -25.61
N SER A 359 9.62 17.28 -25.31
CA SER A 359 9.08 15.95 -25.58
C SER A 359 9.29 15.00 -24.40
N PRO A 360 8.43 13.97 -24.28
CA PRO A 360 8.65 12.87 -23.33
C PRO A 360 10.00 12.18 -23.52
N ASP A 361 10.45 11.98 -24.76
CA ASP A 361 11.73 11.31 -25.05
C ASP A 361 12.93 12.09 -24.50
N ALA A 362 12.92 13.42 -24.65
CA ALA A 362 13.96 14.27 -24.08
C ALA A 362 13.92 14.25 -22.54
N PHE A 363 12.72 14.21 -21.95
CA PHE A 363 12.54 14.04 -20.52
C PHE A 363 13.07 12.69 -20.01
N ASP A 364 12.85 11.60 -20.75
CA ASP A 364 13.43 10.30 -20.41
C ASP A 364 14.95 10.34 -20.44
N ALA A 365 15.53 10.88 -21.52
CA ALA A 365 16.97 10.90 -21.71
C ALA A 365 17.71 11.78 -20.68
N GLU A 366 17.18 12.97 -20.37
CA GLU A 366 17.90 13.96 -19.57
C GLU A 366 17.56 13.96 -18.07
N ILE A 367 16.35 13.53 -17.70
CA ILE A 367 15.86 13.65 -16.32
C ILE A 367 15.45 12.29 -15.75
N TYR A 368 14.45 11.64 -16.35
CA TYR A 368 13.85 10.44 -15.76
C TYR A 368 14.82 9.25 -15.76
N GLY A 369 15.48 8.97 -16.89
CA GLY A 369 16.46 7.89 -17.03
C GLY A 369 17.62 7.99 -16.02
N PRO A 370 18.36 9.12 -15.95
CA PRO A 370 19.44 9.27 -14.97
C PRO A 370 18.97 9.23 -13.51
N MET A 371 17.81 9.83 -13.21
CA MET A 371 17.20 9.73 -11.87
C MET A 371 16.84 8.29 -11.54
N LEU A 372 16.31 7.55 -12.52
CA LEU A 372 15.95 6.14 -12.38
C LEU A 372 17.19 5.26 -12.15
N GLU A 373 18.27 5.45 -12.90
CA GLU A 373 19.53 4.71 -12.68
C GLU A 373 20.12 4.96 -11.29
N THR A 374 19.99 6.18 -10.75
CA THR A 374 20.36 6.47 -9.36
C THR A 374 19.52 5.64 -8.37
N ARG A 375 18.20 5.61 -8.55
CA ARG A 375 17.29 4.83 -7.71
C ARG A 375 17.52 3.32 -7.83
N ILE A 376 17.84 2.84 -9.02
CA ILE A 376 18.23 1.45 -9.27
C ILE A 376 19.51 1.14 -8.47
N GLY A 377 20.53 1.99 -8.56
CA GLY A 377 21.78 1.84 -7.79
C GLY A 377 21.55 1.79 -6.28
N ASP A 378 20.74 2.71 -5.74
CA ASP A 378 20.39 2.73 -4.32
C ASP A 378 19.63 1.47 -3.89
N THR A 379 18.70 1.00 -4.73
CA THR A 379 17.92 -0.21 -4.47
C THR A 379 18.80 -1.46 -4.50
N VAL A 380 19.68 -1.60 -5.49
CA VAL A 380 20.63 -2.72 -5.58
C VAL A 380 21.60 -2.71 -4.41
N LYS A 381 22.11 -1.53 -4.01
CA LYS A 381 22.96 -1.39 -2.83
C LYS A 381 22.25 -1.88 -1.57
N ARG A 382 20.98 -1.53 -1.39
CA ARG A 382 20.14 -2.03 -0.28
C ARG A 382 19.93 -3.54 -0.34
N LEU A 383 19.64 -4.10 -1.52
CA LEU A 383 19.45 -5.55 -1.71
C LEU A 383 20.70 -6.38 -1.46
N ASN A 384 21.88 -5.75 -1.59
CA ASN A 384 23.20 -6.32 -1.33
C ASN A 384 23.77 -5.86 0.02
N ALA A 385 22.97 -5.21 0.88
CA ALA A 385 23.44 -4.76 2.18
C ALA A 385 23.88 -5.96 3.03
N PRO A 386 24.92 -5.80 3.86
CA PRO A 386 25.37 -6.84 4.78
C PRO A 386 24.25 -7.36 5.69
N VAL A 387 24.34 -8.62 6.10
CA VAL A 387 23.36 -9.27 6.98
C VAL A 387 23.16 -8.50 8.29
N GLU A 388 24.23 -7.89 8.79
CA GLU A 388 24.26 -7.12 10.02
C GLU A 388 23.33 -5.90 9.97
N ASP A 389 23.13 -5.31 8.79
CA ASP A 389 22.23 -4.16 8.62
C ASP A 389 20.74 -4.56 8.79
N PHE A 390 20.42 -5.85 8.75
CA PHE A 390 19.08 -6.42 8.98
C PHE A 390 18.89 -6.96 10.39
N ALA A 391 19.93 -6.94 11.22
CA ALA A 391 19.85 -7.33 12.62
C ALA A 391 19.03 -6.33 13.44
N ASP A 392 18.74 -6.67 14.69
CA ASP A 392 18.03 -5.76 15.60
C ASP A 392 18.86 -4.47 15.79
N HIS A 393 18.19 -3.32 15.68
CA HIS A 393 18.78 -1.98 15.62
C HIS A 393 19.60 -1.66 14.36
N GLY A 394 19.58 -2.53 13.34
CA GLY A 394 20.18 -2.30 12.03
C GLY A 394 19.40 -1.28 11.18
N VAL A 395 20.08 -0.69 10.18
CA VAL A 395 19.49 0.34 9.30
C VAL A 395 18.27 -0.19 8.53
N TYR A 396 18.26 -1.48 8.19
CA TYR A 396 17.20 -2.15 7.44
C TYR A 396 16.38 -3.12 8.31
N GLU A 397 16.44 -3.03 9.65
CA GLU A 397 15.72 -3.93 10.56
C GLU A 397 14.22 -4.01 10.22
N LYS A 398 13.56 -2.84 10.17
CA LYS A 398 12.12 -2.76 9.93
C LYS A 398 11.75 -3.32 8.56
N GLU A 399 12.51 -2.94 7.53
CA GLU A 399 12.25 -3.38 6.16
C GLU A 399 12.43 -4.89 6.01
N GLY A 400 13.47 -5.46 6.62
CA GLY A 400 13.71 -6.89 6.65
C GLY A 400 12.63 -7.67 7.40
N ARG A 401 12.14 -7.15 8.53
CA ARG A 401 11.01 -7.71 9.27
C ARG A 401 9.70 -7.67 8.47
N ASP A 402 9.42 -6.55 7.81
CA ASP A 402 8.23 -6.38 6.97
C ASP A 402 8.26 -7.31 5.74
N ALA A 403 9.42 -7.45 5.09
CA ALA A 403 9.61 -8.39 3.99
C ALA A 403 9.47 -9.85 4.44
N TYR A 404 10.06 -10.21 5.59
CA TYR A 404 9.91 -11.54 6.16
C TYR A 404 8.44 -11.86 6.46
N ARG A 405 7.71 -10.91 7.04
CA ARG A 405 6.25 -11.03 7.24
C ARG A 405 5.52 -11.28 5.92
N ALA A 406 5.82 -10.50 4.88
CA ALA A 406 5.19 -10.62 3.56
C ALA A 406 5.45 -11.97 2.88
N VAL A 407 6.61 -12.57 3.11
CA VAL A 407 6.97 -13.89 2.55
C VAL A 407 6.28 -15.04 3.30
N VAL A 408 6.12 -14.94 4.62
CA VAL A 408 5.74 -16.08 5.45
C VAL A 408 4.27 -16.09 5.86
N VAL A 409 3.68 -14.93 6.17
CA VAL A 409 2.30 -14.84 6.67
C VAL A 409 1.25 -15.27 5.65
N PRO A 410 1.30 -14.87 4.37
CA PRO A 410 0.24 -15.22 3.43
C PRO A 410 0.09 -16.72 3.16
N PRO A 411 1.16 -17.51 2.94
CA PRO A 411 1.05 -18.98 2.80
C PRO A 411 0.42 -19.66 4.01
N ILE A 412 0.79 -19.23 5.23
CA ILE A 412 0.22 -19.74 6.48
C ILE A 412 -1.26 -19.38 6.57
N SER A 413 -1.62 -18.14 6.26
CA SER A 413 -3.01 -17.67 6.27
C SER A 413 -3.88 -18.44 5.27
N LEU A 414 -3.38 -18.66 4.06
CA LEU A 414 -4.05 -19.45 3.03
C LEU A 414 -4.27 -20.90 3.49
N ALA A 415 -3.26 -21.52 4.12
CA ALA A 415 -3.37 -22.87 4.62
C ALA A 415 -4.42 -23.00 5.74
N PHE A 416 -4.42 -22.10 6.73
CA PHE A 416 -5.39 -22.12 7.81
C PHE A 416 -6.82 -21.85 7.32
N SER A 417 -6.99 -20.88 6.44
CA SER A 417 -8.25 -20.53 5.78
C SER A 417 -8.86 -21.75 5.07
N LEU A 418 -8.07 -22.41 4.22
CA LEU A 418 -8.51 -23.60 3.48
C LEU A 418 -8.80 -24.80 4.40
N ALA A 419 -7.98 -25.03 5.41
CA ALA A 419 -8.19 -26.08 6.40
C ALA A 419 -9.49 -25.83 7.21
N GLY A 420 -9.72 -24.59 7.64
CA GLY A 420 -10.94 -24.17 8.33
C GLY A 420 -12.19 -24.41 7.47
N ALA A 421 -12.17 -23.96 6.22
CA ALA A 421 -13.24 -24.19 5.26
C ALA A 421 -13.54 -25.70 5.11
N LEU A 422 -12.51 -26.53 4.94
CA LEU A 422 -12.67 -27.98 4.79
C LEU A 422 -13.27 -28.64 6.05
N VAL A 423 -12.79 -28.27 7.24
CA VAL A 423 -13.36 -28.76 8.51
C VAL A 423 -14.84 -28.43 8.61
N HIS A 424 -15.24 -27.20 8.25
CA HIS A 424 -16.64 -26.77 8.32
C HIS A 424 -17.53 -27.41 7.24
N ILE A 425 -17.02 -27.66 6.04
CA ILE A 425 -17.73 -28.44 4.99
C ILE A 425 -18.01 -29.85 5.49
N LEU A 426 -16.99 -30.53 6.04
CA LEU A 426 -17.13 -31.90 6.53
C LEU A 426 -18.04 -31.98 7.76
N LYS A 427 -17.90 -31.02 8.68
CA LYS A 427 -18.82 -30.88 9.81
C LYS A 427 -20.25 -30.74 9.29
N LEU A 428 -20.49 -29.87 8.31
CA LEU A 428 -21.82 -29.71 7.71
C LEU A 428 -22.35 -31.02 7.12
N ALA A 429 -21.52 -31.74 6.35
CA ALA A 429 -21.88 -33.03 5.77
C ALA A 429 -22.23 -34.08 6.83
N VAL A 430 -21.43 -34.18 7.89
CA VAL A 430 -21.69 -35.06 9.02
C VAL A 430 -23.01 -34.69 9.69
N TRP A 431 -23.26 -33.40 9.96
CA TRP A 431 -24.50 -32.96 10.59
C TRP A 431 -25.73 -33.25 9.72
N MET A 432 -25.65 -33.04 8.41
CA MET A 432 -26.71 -33.46 7.48
C MET A 432 -26.95 -34.97 7.55
N GLY A 433 -25.88 -35.78 7.53
CA GLY A 433 -25.98 -37.24 7.69
C GLY A 433 -26.62 -37.66 9.00
N MET A 434 -26.27 -37.01 10.12
CA MET A 434 -26.90 -37.24 11.42
C MET A 434 -28.39 -36.89 11.41
N MET A 435 -28.77 -35.78 10.78
CA MET A 435 -30.18 -35.36 10.67
C MET A 435 -31.01 -36.33 9.81
N LEU A 436 -30.41 -36.88 8.75
CA LEU A 436 -31.06 -37.84 7.85
C LEU A 436 -31.17 -39.24 8.46
N THR A 437 -30.17 -39.68 9.23
CA THR A 437 -30.08 -41.07 9.72
C THR A 437 -30.48 -41.25 11.19
N GLY A 438 -30.47 -40.17 11.98
CA GLY A 438 -30.74 -40.17 13.42
C GLY A 438 -29.59 -40.69 14.30
N TRP A 439 -28.43 -41.04 13.70
CA TRP A 439 -27.24 -41.46 14.42
C TRP A 439 -26.38 -40.26 14.83
N VAL A 440 -25.87 -40.25 16.06
CA VAL A 440 -25.05 -39.16 16.61
C VAL A 440 -23.79 -39.74 17.26
N TYR A 441 -22.64 -39.07 17.14
CA TYR A 441 -21.42 -39.48 17.86
C TYR A 441 -21.60 -39.34 19.37
N ARG A 442 -21.18 -40.36 20.12
CA ARG A 442 -21.16 -40.33 21.59
C ARG A 442 -20.21 -39.29 22.16
N ASN A 443 -19.08 -39.07 21.50
CA ASN A 443 -18.02 -38.18 21.97
C ASN A 443 -17.67 -37.15 20.90
N ALA A 444 -17.79 -35.86 21.26
CA ALA A 444 -17.44 -34.75 20.40
C ALA A 444 -15.96 -34.76 19.99
N TRP A 445 -15.06 -35.21 20.86
CA TRP A 445 -13.63 -35.32 20.54
C TRP A 445 -13.33 -36.39 19.51
N VAL A 446 -14.09 -37.50 19.52
CA VAL A 446 -13.95 -38.55 18.49
C VAL A 446 -14.42 -38.03 17.14
N LEU A 447 -15.52 -37.27 17.11
CA LEU A 447 -15.97 -36.59 15.89
C LEU A 447 -14.93 -35.59 15.40
N THR A 448 -14.40 -34.74 16.27
CA THR A 448 -13.35 -33.76 15.91
C THR A 448 -12.11 -34.47 15.36
N GLY A 449 -11.64 -35.52 16.03
CA GLY A 449 -10.52 -36.33 15.57
C GLY A 449 -10.77 -36.94 14.19
N ALA A 450 -11.95 -37.54 13.99
CA ALA A 450 -12.34 -38.11 12.70
C ALA A 450 -12.40 -37.07 11.57
N LEU A 451 -12.93 -35.87 11.85
CA LEU A 451 -12.97 -34.76 10.89
C LEU A 451 -11.56 -34.33 10.50
N ILE A 452 -10.66 -34.14 11.47
CA ILE A 452 -9.26 -33.76 11.21
C ILE A 452 -8.55 -34.86 10.40
N THR A 453 -8.69 -36.13 10.78
CA THR A 453 -8.11 -37.25 10.03
C THR A 453 -8.63 -37.30 8.60
N PHE A 454 -9.94 -37.08 8.39
CA PHE A 454 -10.53 -37.03 7.06
C PHE A 454 -10.02 -35.83 6.25
N CYS A 455 -9.93 -34.63 6.84
CA CYS A 455 -9.33 -33.45 6.21
C CYS A 455 -7.93 -33.76 5.70
N MET A 456 -7.08 -34.31 6.56
CA MET A 456 -5.70 -34.68 6.22
C MET A 456 -5.65 -35.74 5.11
N GLY A 457 -6.56 -36.72 5.15
CA GLY A 457 -6.72 -37.72 4.10
C GLY A 457 -7.11 -37.10 2.75
N VAL A 458 -8.10 -36.21 2.73
CA VAL A 458 -8.54 -35.49 1.52
C VAL A 458 -7.40 -34.65 0.95
N LEU A 459 -6.71 -33.87 1.78
CA LEU A 459 -5.56 -33.07 1.34
C LEU A 459 -4.43 -33.96 0.79
N GLY A 460 -4.24 -35.15 1.36
CA GLY A 460 -3.26 -36.13 0.88
C GLY A 460 -3.61 -36.70 -0.48
N VAL A 461 -4.87 -37.07 -0.69
CA VAL A 461 -5.36 -37.56 -1.97
C VAL A 461 -5.29 -36.45 -3.03
N VAL A 462 -5.80 -35.25 -2.71
CA VAL A 462 -5.82 -34.13 -3.65
C VAL A 462 -4.42 -33.71 -4.08
N GLY A 463 -3.43 -33.72 -3.17
CA GLY A 463 -2.04 -33.36 -3.49
C GLY A 463 -1.32 -34.27 -4.49
N VAL A 464 -1.91 -35.42 -4.83
CA VAL A 464 -1.39 -36.33 -5.86
C VAL A 464 -2.29 -36.43 -7.09
N LEU A 465 -3.49 -35.83 -7.07
CA LEU A 465 -4.38 -35.82 -8.24
C LEU A 465 -3.79 -34.99 -9.38
N PRO A 466 -4.01 -35.37 -10.65
CA PRO A 466 -3.47 -34.64 -11.80
C PRO A 466 -4.30 -33.38 -12.15
N THR A 467 -4.60 -32.54 -11.16
CA THR A 467 -5.42 -31.33 -11.32
C THR A 467 -4.67 -30.13 -11.92
N THR A 468 -3.34 -30.17 -11.93
CA THR A 468 -2.47 -29.14 -12.50
C THR A 468 -1.26 -29.76 -13.20
N THR A 469 -0.73 -29.06 -14.19
CA THR A 469 0.56 -29.35 -14.82
C THR A 469 1.74 -28.65 -14.14
N LEU A 470 1.49 -27.60 -13.34
CA LEU A 470 2.51 -26.79 -12.67
C LEU A 470 3.43 -27.66 -11.81
N THR A 471 2.85 -28.55 -11.01
CA THR A 471 3.63 -29.41 -10.11
C THR A 471 4.37 -30.54 -10.82
N LYS A 472 4.20 -30.68 -12.14
CA LYS A 472 4.96 -31.61 -13.00
C LYS A 472 6.13 -30.92 -13.71
N GLU A 473 6.19 -29.59 -13.68
CA GLU A 473 7.26 -28.85 -14.33
C GLU A 473 8.64 -29.22 -13.75
N PRO A 474 9.70 -29.29 -14.58
CA PRO A 474 11.03 -29.71 -14.14
C PRO A 474 11.58 -28.91 -12.96
N LEU A 475 11.39 -27.58 -12.94
CA LEU A 475 11.89 -26.73 -11.87
C LEU A 475 11.17 -27.02 -10.55
N PHE A 476 9.85 -27.21 -10.60
CA PHE A 476 9.07 -27.54 -9.41
C PHE A 476 9.48 -28.91 -8.84
N THR A 477 9.54 -29.93 -9.70
CA THR A 477 9.79 -31.32 -9.29
C THR A 477 11.23 -31.60 -8.88
N LYS A 478 12.21 -30.98 -9.53
CA LYS A 478 13.64 -31.27 -9.31
C LYS A 478 14.32 -30.31 -8.34
N VAL A 479 13.79 -29.09 -8.17
CA VAL A 479 14.45 -28.05 -7.37
C VAL A 479 13.56 -27.59 -6.23
N ILE A 480 12.40 -26.99 -6.53
CA ILE A 480 11.58 -26.29 -5.52
C ILE A 480 11.03 -27.27 -4.48
N TYR A 481 10.34 -28.33 -4.91
CA TYR A 481 9.67 -29.25 -4.01
C TYR A 481 10.65 -30.10 -3.18
N PRO A 482 11.75 -30.65 -3.75
CA PRO A 482 12.78 -31.32 -2.96
C PRO A 482 13.45 -30.39 -1.95
N ALA A 483 13.78 -29.15 -2.32
CA ALA A 483 14.37 -28.17 -1.40
C ALA A 483 13.42 -27.84 -0.24
N ALA A 484 12.14 -27.61 -0.52
CA ALA A 484 11.14 -27.36 0.51
C ALA A 484 10.97 -28.55 1.48
N LYS A 485 11.15 -29.79 1.01
CA LYS A 485 11.06 -30.99 1.85
C LYS A 485 12.29 -31.26 2.72
N ALA A 486 13.49 -30.83 2.32
CA ALA A 486 14.76 -31.29 2.87
C ALA A 486 15.17 -30.62 4.20
N ASP A 487 14.27 -30.58 5.20
CA ASP A 487 14.47 -29.88 6.48
C ASP A 487 14.80 -28.38 6.37
N GLY A 488 14.40 -27.75 5.25
CA GLY A 488 14.38 -26.28 5.11
C GLY A 488 13.28 -25.62 5.94
N ARG A 489 13.12 -24.29 5.85
CA ARG A 489 12.11 -23.52 6.61
C ARG A 489 10.67 -24.05 6.48
N ALA A 490 10.32 -24.67 5.36
CA ALA A 490 9.02 -25.31 5.17
C ALA A 490 8.93 -26.68 5.89
N GLY A 491 9.93 -27.54 5.70
CA GLY A 491 9.89 -28.93 6.12
C GLY A 491 8.91 -29.80 5.29
N PRO A 492 8.95 -31.13 5.46
CA PRO A 492 8.19 -32.08 4.64
C PRO A 492 6.67 -31.85 4.66
N MET A 493 6.11 -31.55 5.83
CA MET A 493 4.67 -31.41 6.02
C MET A 493 4.13 -30.12 5.38
N THR A 494 4.82 -29.00 5.55
CA THR A 494 4.40 -27.72 4.94
C THR A 494 4.57 -27.76 3.43
N ALA A 495 5.67 -28.34 2.93
CA ALA A 495 5.87 -28.51 1.48
C ALA A 495 4.74 -29.35 0.87
N TRP A 496 4.34 -30.44 1.54
CA TRP A 496 3.20 -31.26 1.14
C TRP A 496 1.88 -30.45 1.19
N ALA A 497 1.62 -29.70 2.26
CA ALA A 497 0.40 -28.91 2.39
C ALA A 497 0.28 -27.82 1.31
N ILE A 498 1.37 -27.12 0.99
CA ILE A 498 1.41 -26.14 -0.10
C ILE A 498 1.12 -26.82 -1.44
N ARG A 499 1.79 -27.94 -1.73
CA ARG A 499 1.53 -28.72 -2.95
C ARG A 499 0.06 -29.14 -3.04
N SER A 500 -0.50 -29.69 -1.96
CA SER A 500 -1.93 -30.07 -1.90
C SER A 500 -2.85 -28.88 -2.14
N THR A 501 -2.50 -27.71 -1.63
CA THR A 501 -3.25 -26.48 -1.86
C THR A 501 -3.21 -26.07 -3.33
N ILE A 502 -2.04 -26.08 -3.98
CA ILE A 502 -1.91 -25.83 -5.43
C ILE A 502 -2.83 -26.77 -6.23
N HIS A 503 -2.86 -28.05 -5.86
CA HIS A 503 -3.71 -29.04 -6.52
C HIS A 503 -5.22 -28.87 -6.25
N LEU A 504 -5.60 -28.34 -5.09
CA LEU A 504 -7.01 -28.14 -4.72
C LEU A 504 -7.63 -26.93 -5.44
N GLN A 505 -6.83 -25.91 -5.73
CA GLN A 505 -7.30 -24.61 -6.19
C GLN A 505 -8.02 -24.63 -7.57
N PRO A 506 -7.58 -25.41 -8.57
CA PRO A 506 -8.36 -25.59 -9.81
C PRO A 506 -9.78 -26.12 -9.61
N ILE A 507 -10.02 -26.87 -8.53
CA ILE A 507 -11.33 -27.43 -8.19
C ILE A 507 -12.12 -26.46 -7.31
N ALA A 508 -11.49 -25.94 -6.26
CA ALA A 508 -12.14 -25.16 -5.22
C ALA A 508 -12.44 -23.72 -5.65
N TRP A 509 -11.50 -23.07 -6.34
CA TRP A 509 -11.58 -21.65 -6.65
C TRP A 509 -12.80 -21.27 -7.51
N PRO A 510 -13.20 -22.01 -8.57
CA PRO A 510 -14.40 -21.68 -9.35
C PRO A 510 -15.68 -21.66 -8.50
N LEU A 511 -15.80 -22.57 -7.53
CA LEU A 511 -16.90 -22.58 -6.58
C LEU A 511 -16.82 -21.36 -5.66
N PHE A 512 -15.63 -21.08 -5.13
CA PHE A 512 -15.40 -19.98 -4.20
C PHE A 512 -15.72 -18.62 -4.83
N GLU A 513 -15.24 -18.41 -6.05
CA GLU A 513 -15.47 -17.18 -6.79
C GLU A 513 -16.94 -17.04 -7.21
N SER A 514 -17.59 -18.12 -7.64
CA SER A 514 -19.02 -18.09 -7.95
C SER A 514 -19.86 -17.68 -6.73
N VAL A 515 -19.52 -18.20 -5.54
CA VAL A 515 -20.18 -17.80 -4.29
C VAL A 515 -19.89 -16.33 -3.96
N ARG A 516 -18.68 -15.84 -4.20
CA ARG A 516 -18.34 -14.43 -4.01
C ARG A 516 -19.16 -13.50 -4.91
N ILE A 517 -19.16 -13.77 -6.21
CA ILE A 517 -19.83 -12.92 -7.21
C ILE A 517 -21.35 -13.01 -7.07
N ASN A 518 -21.90 -14.23 -7.03
CA ASN A 518 -23.35 -14.43 -7.08
C ASN A 518 -23.99 -14.39 -5.68
N GLY A 519 -23.35 -14.99 -4.68
CA GLY A 519 -23.87 -15.07 -3.32
C GLY A 519 -23.58 -13.81 -2.49
N LEU A 520 -22.36 -13.28 -2.57
CA LEU A 520 -21.93 -12.11 -1.81
C LEU A 520 -21.92 -10.81 -2.64
N ARG A 521 -22.43 -10.84 -3.88
CA ARG A 521 -22.49 -9.67 -4.78
C ARG A 521 -21.14 -9.00 -5.03
N GLY A 522 -20.09 -9.81 -5.10
CA GLY A 522 -18.73 -9.34 -5.39
C GLY A 522 -18.05 -8.63 -4.22
N PHE A 523 -18.43 -8.94 -2.98
CA PHE A 523 -17.80 -8.36 -1.78
C PHE A 523 -16.26 -8.38 -1.86
N ASP A 524 -15.64 -7.24 -1.56
CA ASP A 524 -14.24 -6.95 -1.87
C ASP A 524 -13.27 -7.18 -0.69
N PHE A 525 -13.83 -7.40 0.51
CA PHE A 525 -13.08 -7.55 1.77
C PHE A 525 -12.11 -6.39 2.04
N GLY A 526 -12.48 -5.17 1.61
CA GLY A 526 -11.69 -3.95 1.76
C GLY A 526 -10.52 -3.82 0.79
N VAL A 527 -10.48 -4.63 -0.26
CA VAL A 527 -9.48 -4.55 -1.33
C VAL A 527 -10.13 -3.93 -2.56
N LYS A 528 -9.88 -2.64 -2.79
CA LYS A 528 -10.33 -1.92 -3.99
C LYS A 528 -9.36 -2.06 -5.14
#